data_AF-A0A7K3B798-F1
#
_entry.id   AF-A0A7K3B798-F1
#
_cell.length_a   1.000
_cell.length_b   1.000
_cell.length_c   1.000
_cell.angle_alpha   90.00
_cell.angle_beta   90.00
_cell.angle_gamma   90.00
#
_symmetry.space_group_name_H-M   'P 1'
#
loop_
_entity.id
_entity.type
_entity.pdbx_description
1 polymer ?
#
loop_
_entity_poly.entity_id
_entity_poly.type
_entity_poly.pdbx_seq_one_letter_code
_entity_poly.pdbx_strand_id
1 'polypeptide(L)'
;MRPTVRPQGGFALLDEPWDLVTVPSRQGLEAVDILRLRTGLGPVLHDSSGDSLGFLVPPGTADGWDLPGSACTQTAGGGFTVPGELREPPVAGTGWLVPPRNDTAVTDPAVLRDALGEAARMIELADRL
;
A
#
# COMPACT_ATOMS: atom_id res chain seq x y z
N MET A 1 22.97 5.96 27.66
CA MET A 1 22.08 5.98 26.46
C MET A 1 21.52 4.58 26.31
N ARG A 2 20.22 4.39 26.58
CA ARG A 2 19.57 3.08 26.46
C ARG A 2 19.21 2.85 24.98
N PRO A 3 19.55 1.71 24.38
CA PRO A 3 19.10 1.38 23.03
C PRO A 3 17.59 1.11 23.08
N THR A 4 16.81 1.87 22.32
CA THR A 4 15.38 1.60 22.14
C THR A 4 15.25 0.35 21.28
N VAL A 5 14.95 -0.77 21.92
CA VAL A 5 14.47 -1.98 21.25
C VAL A 5 13.13 -1.63 20.59
N ARG A 6 13.06 -1.71 19.25
CA ARG A 6 11.77 -1.65 18.54
C ARG A 6 11.05 -2.98 18.78
N PRO A 7 9.79 -2.99 19.25
CA PRO A 7 9.05 -4.21 19.40
C PRO A 7 8.82 -4.86 18.03
N GLN A 8 9.09 -6.16 17.97
CA GLN A 8 8.81 -7.01 16.82
C GLN A 8 7.36 -7.48 16.93
N GLY A 9 6.55 -7.20 15.90
CA GLY A 9 5.17 -7.66 15.78
C GLY A 9 4.14 -6.71 16.39
N GLY A 10 3.50 -5.89 15.55
CA GLY A 10 2.38 -5.05 15.97
C GLY A 10 1.85 -4.24 14.79
N PHE A 11 0.60 -4.47 14.42
CA PHE A 11 -0.12 -3.71 13.41
C PHE A 11 -0.01 -2.22 13.71
N ALA A 12 0.59 -1.45 12.79
CA ALA A 12 0.75 -0.01 12.96
C ALA A 12 -0.63 0.66 12.86
N LEU A 13 -1.00 1.38 13.92
CA LEU A 13 -2.19 2.23 13.96
C LEU A 13 -2.00 3.40 12.98
N LEU A 14 -3.09 3.85 12.35
CA LEU A 14 -3.12 4.88 11.30
C LEU A 14 -2.68 6.31 11.74
N ASP A 15 -2.24 6.46 13.00
CA ASP A 15 -1.65 7.69 13.54
C ASP A 15 -0.14 7.85 13.22
N GLU A 16 0.50 6.81 12.69
CA GLU A 16 1.93 6.77 12.34
C GLU A 16 2.15 7.30 10.89
N PRO A 17 3.30 7.93 10.57
CA PRO A 17 3.67 8.20 9.17
C PRO A 17 3.58 6.92 8.32
N TRP A 18 3.20 7.05 7.04
CA TRP A 18 3.07 5.93 6.11
C TRP A 18 3.71 6.28 4.76
N ASP A 19 4.13 5.23 4.04
CA ASP A 19 4.61 5.35 2.66
C ASP A 19 3.51 4.89 1.69
N LEU A 20 3.59 5.35 0.44
CA LEU A 20 2.65 5.00 -0.61
C LEU A 20 3.34 4.18 -1.69
N VAL A 21 2.80 3.01 -2.00
CA VAL A 21 3.24 2.21 -3.16
C VAL A 21 2.24 2.40 -4.29
N THR A 22 2.66 3.06 -5.36
CA THR A 22 1.88 3.28 -6.57
C THR A 22 2.22 2.24 -7.63
N VAL A 23 1.20 1.62 -8.22
CA VAL A 23 1.33 0.60 -9.27
C VAL A 23 0.30 0.81 -10.38
N PRO A 24 0.53 0.30 -11.60
CA PRO A 24 -0.47 0.27 -12.66
C PRO A 24 -1.72 -0.51 -12.23
N SER A 25 -2.91 -0.02 -12.62
CA SER A 25 -4.19 -0.59 -12.18
C SER A 25 -4.35 -2.08 -12.49
N ARG A 26 -3.86 -2.54 -13.65
CA ARG A 26 -3.94 -3.96 -14.02
C ARG A 26 -3.16 -4.84 -13.03
N GLN A 27 -1.95 -4.43 -12.65
CA GLN A 27 -1.14 -5.16 -11.66
C GLN A 27 -1.70 -5.00 -10.24
N GLY A 28 -2.13 -3.79 -9.89
CA GLY A 28 -2.67 -3.49 -8.57
C GLY A 28 -3.97 -4.21 -8.27
N LEU A 29 -4.89 -4.35 -9.23
CA LEU A 29 -6.16 -5.06 -9.04
C LEU A 29 -5.93 -6.55 -8.80
N GLU A 30 -5.06 -7.19 -9.58
CA GLU A 30 -4.68 -8.58 -9.36
C GLU A 30 -4.04 -8.77 -7.96
N ALA A 31 -3.16 -7.85 -7.55
CA ALA A 31 -2.60 -7.89 -6.21
C ALA A 31 -3.67 -7.67 -5.12
N VAL A 32 -4.64 -6.79 -5.34
CA VAL A 32 -5.80 -6.59 -4.45
C VAL A 32 -6.57 -7.89 -4.29
N ASP A 33 -6.87 -8.59 -5.37
CA ASP A 33 -7.59 -9.86 -5.32
C ASP A 33 -6.79 -10.95 -4.58
N ILE A 34 -5.48 -11.07 -4.84
CA ILE A 34 -4.61 -11.99 -4.10
C ILE A 34 -4.59 -11.66 -2.59
N LEU A 35 -4.44 -10.38 -2.24
CA LEU A 35 -4.35 -9.94 -0.84
C LEU A 35 -5.66 -10.15 -0.09
N ARG A 36 -6.80 -9.87 -0.75
CA ARG A 36 -8.15 -10.14 -0.22
C ARG A 36 -8.37 -11.61 0.08
N LEU A 37 -7.80 -12.51 -0.72
CA LEU A 37 -7.91 -13.95 -0.52
C LEU A 37 -6.98 -14.50 0.57
N ARG A 38 -5.82 -13.87 0.82
CA ARG A 38 -4.77 -14.44 1.69
C ARG A 38 -4.74 -13.90 3.12
N THR A 39 -4.65 -12.58 3.28
CA THR A 39 -4.24 -11.96 4.56
C THR A 39 -5.15 -10.81 4.99
N GLY A 40 -5.94 -10.26 4.07
CA GLY A 40 -6.63 -9.00 4.26
C GLY A 40 -5.85 -7.85 3.65
N LEU A 41 -6.59 -6.88 3.14
CA LEU A 41 -6.06 -5.76 2.37
C LEU A 41 -6.24 -4.48 3.19
N GLY A 42 -5.16 -3.70 3.32
CA GLY A 42 -5.21 -2.38 3.94
C GLY A 42 -5.91 -1.34 3.05
N PRO A 43 -5.87 -0.06 3.44
CA PRO A 43 -6.46 1.01 2.63
C PRO A 43 -5.78 1.12 1.26
N VAL A 44 -6.58 1.30 0.21
CA VAL A 44 -6.12 1.42 -1.17
C VAL A 44 -6.74 2.63 -1.83
N LEU A 45 -5.90 3.45 -2.43
CA LEU A 45 -6.24 4.58 -3.28
C LEU A 45 -6.33 4.14 -4.73
N HIS A 46 -7.23 4.74 -5.49
CA HIS A 46 -7.17 4.74 -6.95
C HIS A 46 -6.99 6.17 -7.43
N ASP A 47 -6.23 6.38 -8.49
CA ASP A 47 -6.17 7.70 -9.13
C ASP A 47 -7.49 8.00 -9.88
N SER A 48 -7.75 9.28 -10.11
CA SER A 48 -8.91 9.77 -10.89
C SER A 48 -8.91 9.30 -12.34
N SER A 49 -7.73 9.06 -12.93
CA SER A 49 -7.60 8.45 -14.26
C SER A 49 -8.01 6.97 -14.28
N GLY A 50 -7.95 6.30 -13.12
CA GLY A 50 -8.10 4.85 -13.02
C GLY A 50 -6.90 4.07 -13.57
N ASP A 51 -5.77 4.72 -13.89
CA ASP A 51 -4.58 4.06 -14.45
C ASP A 51 -3.61 3.53 -13.38
N SER A 52 -3.72 4.02 -12.16
CA SER A 52 -2.88 3.58 -11.04
C SER A 52 -3.65 3.38 -9.74
N LEU A 53 -3.11 2.46 -8.94
CA LEU A 53 -3.54 2.17 -7.57
C LEU A 53 -2.42 2.47 -6.58
N GLY A 54 -2.78 3.04 -5.43
CA GLY A 54 -1.87 3.40 -4.34
C GLY A 54 -2.16 2.60 -3.08
N PHE A 55 -1.20 1.81 -2.61
CA PHE A 55 -1.31 1.02 -1.38
C PHE A 55 -0.61 1.73 -0.23
N LEU A 56 -1.30 1.90 0.90
CA LEU A 56 -0.69 2.43 2.11
C LEU A 56 0.13 1.33 2.80
N VAL A 57 1.39 1.62 3.08
CA VAL A 57 2.34 0.71 3.75
C VAL A 57 3.05 1.42 4.92
N PRO A 58 3.62 0.67 5.88
CA PRO A 58 4.39 1.23 6.98
C PRO A 58 5.54 2.14 6.50
N PRO A 59 5.94 3.12 7.31
CA PRO A 59 6.99 4.06 6.96
C PRO A 59 8.37 3.39 6.89
N GLY A 60 9.24 3.90 6.04
CA GLY A 60 10.56 3.32 5.75
C GLY A 60 10.50 2.17 4.76
N THR A 61 9.34 1.90 4.17
CA THR A 61 9.21 0.96 3.06
C THR A 61 9.84 1.52 1.80
N ALA A 62 9.73 2.83 1.58
CA ALA A 62 10.27 3.51 0.40
C ALA A 62 11.79 3.35 0.27
N ASP A 63 12.52 3.40 1.39
CA ASP A 63 13.99 3.28 1.41
C ASP A 63 14.51 1.94 0.86
N GLY A 64 13.69 0.89 0.89
CA GLY A 64 14.07 -0.46 0.47
C GLY A 64 13.15 -1.03 -0.60
N TRP A 65 12.31 -0.22 -1.24
CA TRP A 65 11.37 -0.70 -2.25
C TRP A 65 12.03 -0.82 -3.62
N ASP A 66 12.27 -2.05 -4.03
CA ASP A 66 12.84 -2.38 -5.33
C ASP A 66 11.99 -3.46 -5.97
N LEU A 67 10.88 -3.05 -6.59
CA LEU A 67 10.00 -3.94 -7.33
C LEU A 67 9.64 -3.30 -8.68
N PRO A 68 9.98 -3.95 -9.81
CA PRO A 68 9.74 -3.37 -11.13
C PRO A 68 8.25 -3.20 -11.41
N GLY A 69 7.90 -2.10 -12.08
CA GLY A 69 6.51 -1.73 -12.36
C GLY A 69 5.78 -1.10 -11.17
N SER A 70 6.45 -0.89 -10.04
CA SER A 70 5.90 -0.18 -8.88
C SER A 70 6.84 0.92 -8.42
N ALA A 71 6.27 2.02 -7.93
CA ALA A 71 7.01 3.12 -7.35
C ALA A 71 6.58 3.28 -5.89
N CYS A 72 7.53 3.31 -4.96
CA CYS A 72 7.22 3.65 -3.58
C CYS A 72 7.66 5.09 -3.32
N THR A 73 6.70 5.94 -3.00
CA THR A 73 6.93 7.32 -2.63
C THR A 73 6.85 7.40 -1.12
N GLN A 74 7.95 7.85 -0.50
CA GLN A 74 7.89 8.26 0.90
C GLN A 74 6.98 9.47 0.98
N THR A 75 5.93 9.39 1.79
CA THR A 75 5.09 10.55 2.05
C THR A 75 5.87 11.45 3.02
N ALA A 76 6.69 12.31 2.44
CA ALA A 76 7.75 13.03 3.15
C ALA A 76 7.19 13.93 4.25
N GLY A 77 7.27 13.49 5.51
CA GLY A 77 7.39 14.33 6.71
C GLY A 77 6.27 15.32 7.04
N GLY A 78 5.30 15.54 6.16
CA GLY A 78 4.05 16.20 6.47
C GLY A 78 3.12 15.11 6.94
N GLY A 79 3.11 14.85 8.25
CA GLY A 79 2.28 13.82 8.86
C GLY A 79 0.83 13.96 8.41
N PHE A 80 0.47 13.24 7.35
CA PHE A 80 -0.89 12.76 7.20
C PHE A 80 -1.00 11.63 8.20
N THR A 81 -1.11 11.98 9.48
CA THR A 81 -1.90 11.16 10.40
C THR A 81 -3.19 10.87 9.64
N VAL A 82 -3.50 9.63 9.31
CA VAL A 82 -4.80 9.33 8.73
C VAL A 82 -5.73 9.33 9.93
N PRO A 83 -6.42 10.44 10.25
CA PRO A 83 -7.36 10.40 11.35
C PRO A 83 -8.39 9.34 10.94
N GLY A 84 -8.90 8.56 11.88
CA GLY A 84 -9.98 7.60 11.66
C GLY A 84 -11.28 8.20 11.08
N GLU A 85 -11.26 9.47 10.65
CA GLU A 85 -12.32 10.25 10.06
C GLU A 85 -12.08 10.64 8.59
N LEU A 86 -10.97 10.22 7.94
CA LEU A 86 -10.74 10.49 6.51
C LEU A 86 -11.70 9.65 5.64
N ARG A 87 -12.92 10.15 5.48
CA ARG A 87 -13.82 9.77 4.38
C ARG A 87 -13.24 10.14 3.02
N GLU A 88 -12.34 11.13 2.99
CA GLU A 88 -11.71 11.66 1.79
C GLU A 88 -10.24 11.20 1.72
N PRO A 89 -9.72 10.92 0.54
CA PRO A 89 -8.35 10.44 0.38
C PRO A 89 -7.34 11.58 0.55
N PRO A 90 -6.17 11.32 1.17
CA PRO A 90 -5.18 12.35 1.49
C PRO A 90 -4.43 12.89 0.27
N VAL A 91 -4.47 12.17 -0.86
CA VAL A 91 -3.78 12.55 -2.09
C VAL A 91 -4.79 13.22 -3.03
N ALA A 92 -4.53 14.47 -3.40
CA ALA A 92 -5.39 15.22 -4.33
C ALA A 92 -5.51 14.48 -5.67
N GLY A 93 -6.73 14.37 -6.19
CA GLY A 93 -7.00 13.65 -7.44
C GLY A 93 -7.11 12.14 -7.30
N THR A 94 -7.05 11.59 -6.08
CA THR A 94 -7.30 10.16 -5.82
C THR A 94 -8.67 9.93 -5.18
N GLY A 95 -9.15 8.69 -5.23
CA GLY A 95 -10.35 8.16 -4.59
C GLY A 95 -10.01 6.94 -3.74
N TRP A 96 -10.86 6.58 -2.77
CA TRP A 96 -10.68 5.33 -2.03
C TRP A 96 -11.24 4.15 -2.84
N LEU A 97 -10.38 3.20 -3.21
CA LEU A 97 -10.82 1.89 -3.71
C LEU A 97 -11.22 1.01 -2.52
N VAL A 98 -10.41 1.07 -1.46
CA VAL A 98 -10.68 0.43 -0.17
C VAL A 98 -10.52 1.50 0.90
N PRO A 99 -11.61 2.03 1.45
CA PRO A 99 -11.52 3.06 2.48
C PRO A 99 -10.95 2.47 3.78
N PRO A 100 -10.17 3.25 4.54
CA PRO A 100 -9.76 2.84 5.87
C PRO A 100 -10.99 2.66 6.76
N ARG A 101 -11.04 1.57 7.53
CA ARG A 101 -11.96 1.46 8.67
C ARG A 101 -11.18 1.74 9.95
N ASN A 102 -11.89 2.04 11.02
CA ASN A 102 -11.35 2.48 12.32
C ASN A 102 -10.33 1.49 12.93
N ASP A 103 -10.27 0.25 12.44
CA ASP A 103 -9.40 -0.85 12.87
C ASP A 103 -8.45 -1.35 11.77
N THR A 104 -8.43 -0.73 10.59
CA THR A 104 -7.66 -1.24 9.44
C THR A 104 -6.20 -0.80 9.53
N ALA A 105 -5.30 -1.78 9.66
CA ALA A 105 -3.86 -1.55 9.56
C ALA A 105 -3.43 -1.28 8.11
N VAL A 106 -2.33 -0.56 7.93
CA VAL A 106 -1.65 -0.45 6.63
C VAL A 106 -1.20 -1.82 6.12
N THR A 107 -1.07 -1.97 4.79
CA THR A 107 -0.72 -3.25 4.18
C THR A 107 0.73 -3.61 4.50
N ASP A 108 0.99 -4.85 4.92
CA ASP A 108 2.36 -5.33 5.14
C ASP A 108 3.17 -5.26 3.83
N PRO A 109 4.33 -4.60 3.82
CA PRO A 109 5.08 -4.36 2.60
C PRO A 109 5.67 -5.65 2.01
N ALA A 110 5.99 -6.66 2.83
CA ALA A 110 6.50 -7.94 2.35
C ALA A 110 5.38 -8.73 1.64
N VAL A 111 4.18 -8.73 2.22
CA VAL A 111 3.01 -9.39 1.61
C VAL A 111 2.58 -8.66 0.32
N LEU A 112 2.65 -7.32 0.32
CA LEU A 112 2.37 -6.53 -0.88
C LEU A 112 3.36 -6.84 -2.02
N ARG A 113 4.67 -6.96 -1.71
CA ARG A 113 5.68 -7.33 -2.71
C ARG A 113 5.42 -8.71 -3.32
N ASP A 114 5.09 -9.69 -2.48
CA ASP A 114 4.78 -11.06 -2.95
C ASP A 114 3.56 -11.04 -3.90
N ALA A 115 2.49 -10.35 -3.50
CA ALA A 115 1.27 -10.24 -4.31
C ALA A 115 1.52 -9.49 -5.64
N LEU A 116 2.26 -8.39 -5.61
CA LEU A 116 2.60 -7.62 -6.83
C LEU A 116 3.53 -8.40 -7.77
N GLY A 117 4.48 -9.16 -7.23
CA GLY A 117 5.36 -10.02 -8.01
C GLY A 117 4.62 -11.20 -8.64
N GLU A 118 3.63 -11.77 -7.93
CA GLU A 118 2.74 -12.77 -8.48
C GLU A 118 1.85 -12.20 -9.59
N ALA A 119 1.22 -11.05 -9.34
CA ALA A 119 0.42 -10.34 -10.33
C ALA A 119 1.21 -10.06 -11.62
N ALA A 120 2.45 -9.57 -11.49
CA ALA A 120 3.32 -9.32 -12.64
C ALA A 120 3.59 -10.59 -13.46
N ARG A 121 3.87 -11.71 -12.78
CA ARG A 121 4.09 -13.01 -13.45
C ARG A 121 2.83 -13.51 -14.17
N MET A 122 1.66 -13.39 -13.55
CA MET A 122 0.39 -13.77 -14.19
C MET A 122 0.09 -12.92 -15.43
N ILE A 123 0.35 -11.61 -15.33
CA ILE A 123 0.20 -10.66 -16.46
C ILE A 123 1.14 -11.01 -17.60
N GLU A 124 2.43 -11.25 -17.30
CA GLU A 124 3.40 -11.66 -18.31
C GLU A 124 3.03 -12.98 -18.99
N LEU A 125 2.48 -13.94 -18.24
CA LEU A 125 2.01 -15.20 -18.82
C LEU A 125 0.79 -14.98 -19.72
N ALA A 126 -0.14 -14.13 -19.31
CA ALA A 126 -1.32 -13.79 -20.10
C ALA A 126 -0.98 -13.04 -21.40
N ASP A 127 0.00 -12.13 -21.38
CA ASP A 127 0.43 -11.36 -22.56
C ASP A 127 1.22 -12.21 -23.58
N ARG A 128 1.65 -13.42 -23.21
CA ARG A 128 2.36 -14.37 -24.10
C ARG A 128 1.42 -15.38 -24.79
N LEU A 129 0.13 -15.39 -24.46
CA LEU A 129 -0.90 -16.24 -25.06
C LEU A 129 -1.55 -15.56 -26.27
#